data_AF-A0A0F8A185-F1
#
_entry.id   AF-A0A0F8A185-F1
#
_cell.length_a   1.000
_cell.length_b   1.000
_cell.length_c   1.000
_cell.angle_alpha   90.00
_cell.angle_beta   90.00
_cell.angle_gamma   90.00
#
_symmetry.space_group_name_H-M   'P 1'
#
loop_
_entity.id
_entity.type
_entity.pdbx_description
1 polymer ?
#
loop_
_entity_poly.entity_id
_entity_poly.type
_entity_poly.pdbx_seq_one_letter_code
_entity_poly.pdbx_strand_id
1 'polypeptide(L)'
;MTTLTHTQFVDARGNQRWNCFKSDKVAEISYATIQGKDCLVQKFRNSSVMLEAPHYRPKLYFTSNGPMPEMAGQEEPFPEPDNQSKMKRSCENAEHVGLFTPNAGQHFRDEQRRRRSQYDRGTRLAALEEFDYETAMHHFYGSAMR
;
A
#
# COMPACT_ATOMS: atom_id res chain seq x y z
N MET A 1 -6.70 -10.86 27.20
CA MET A 1 -5.97 -10.70 25.92
C MET A 1 -5.34 -9.32 25.95
N THR A 2 -4.01 -9.24 26.05
CA THR A 2 -3.27 -7.98 26.14
C THR A 2 -3.29 -7.28 24.79
N THR A 3 -3.90 -6.09 24.72
CA THR A 3 -3.78 -5.20 23.56
C THR A 3 -2.31 -4.85 23.37
N LEU A 4 -1.71 -5.30 22.27
CA LEU A 4 -0.35 -4.88 21.92
C LEU A 4 -0.37 -3.36 21.72
N THR A 5 0.28 -2.61 22.61
CA THR A 5 0.38 -1.16 22.46
C THR A 5 1.38 -0.85 21.35
N HIS A 6 1.21 0.29 20.66
CA HIS A 6 2.17 0.73 19.64
C HIS A 6 3.61 0.73 20.16
N THR A 7 3.80 0.99 21.47
CA THR A 7 5.11 0.95 22.15
C THR A 7 5.76 -0.42 22.05
N GLN A 8 5.02 -1.51 22.25
CA GLN A 8 5.58 -2.86 22.14
C GLN A 8 6.02 -3.19 20.71
N PHE A 9 5.30 -2.68 19.70
CA PHE A 9 5.70 -2.82 18.30
C PHE A 9 6.98 -2.03 18.01
N VAL A 10 7.07 -0.79 18.50
CA VAL A 10 8.27 0.06 18.33
C VAL A 10 9.48 -0.56 19.01
N ASP A 11 9.35 -1.06 20.23
CA ASP A 11 10.46 -1.72 20.94
C ASP A 11 10.93 -2.99 20.21
N ALA A 12 9.99 -3.76 19.65
CA ALA A 12 10.30 -5.01 18.96
C ALA A 12 10.85 -4.82 17.54
N ARG A 13 10.51 -3.72 16.84
CA ARG A 13 10.84 -3.53 15.41
C ARG A 13 11.70 -2.31 15.12
N GLY A 14 11.66 -1.28 15.96
CA GLY A 14 12.48 -0.09 15.82
C GLY A 14 13.96 -0.43 15.95
N ASN A 15 14.79 0.15 15.08
CA ASN A 15 16.23 -0.07 14.98
C ASN A 15 16.65 -1.53 14.73
N GLN A 16 15.73 -2.39 14.29
CA GLN A 16 16.04 -3.77 13.90
C GLN A 16 16.30 -3.88 12.39
N ARG A 17 17.21 -4.76 11.99
CA ARG A 17 17.49 -5.04 10.58
C ARG A 17 16.36 -5.84 9.93
N TRP A 18 16.17 -5.64 8.63
CA TRP A 18 15.33 -6.52 7.81
C TRP A 18 16.07 -7.83 7.54
N ASN A 19 15.62 -8.93 8.14
CA ASN A 19 16.28 -10.24 8.06
C ASN A 19 16.04 -11.00 6.74
N CYS A 20 15.55 -10.32 5.70
CA CYS A 20 15.24 -10.89 4.39
C CYS A 20 16.10 -10.24 3.30
N PHE A 21 16.26 -10.95 2.18
CA PHE A 21 16.94 -10.46 0.96
C PHE A 21 18.39 -9.97 1.15
N LYS A 22 19.10 -10.47 2.19
CA LYS A 22 20.44 -9.99 2.58
C LYS A 22 20.48 -8.46 2.76
N SER A 23 19.39 -7.89 3.28
CA SER A 23 19.27 -6.44 3.44
C SER A 23 20.09 -5.93 4.64
N ASP A 24 20.80 -4.83 4.44
CA ASP A 24 21.42 -4.05 5.52
C ASP A 24 20.49 -2.94 6.03
N LYS A 25 19.29 -2.79 5.46
CA LYS A 25 18.33 -1.77 5.89
C LYS A 25 17.91 -2.01 7.35
N VAL A 26 17.86 -0.92 8.12
CA VAL A 26 17.38 -0.88 9.50
C VAL A 26 16.00 -0.21 9.51
N ALA A 27 15.05 -0.75 10.27
CA ALA A 27 13.71 -0.20 10.39
C ALA A 27 13.70 1.04 11.31
N GLU A 28 13.18 2.15 10.80
CA GLU A 28 12.93 3.38 11.55
C GLU A 28 11.41 3.64 11.58
N ILE A 29 10.93 4.22 12.68
CA ILE A 29 9.50 4.49 12.90
C ILE A 29 9.33 5.96 13.27
N SER A 30 8.42 6.64 12.59
CA SER A 30 8.00 8.00 12.90
C SER A 30 6.49 8.13 12.72
N TYR A 31 5.90 9.18 13.27
CA TYR A 31 4.48 9.46 13.04
C TYR A 31 4.26 9.94 11.60
N ALA A 32 3.28 9.36 10.93
CA ALA A 32 2.82 9.82 9.63
C ALA A 32 2.19 11.22 9.71
N THR A 33 2.25 11.98 8.61
CA THR A 33 1.57 13.29 8.53
C THR A 33 0.04 13.16 8.56
N ILE A 34 -0.50 12.11 7.93
CA ILE A 34 -1.94 11.82 7.95
C ILE A 34 -2.18 10.80 9.08
N GLN A 35 -2.99 11.20 10.05
CA GLN A 35 -3.29 10.41 11.25
C GLN A 35 -4.76 10.05 11.31
N GLY A 36 -5.07 8.84 11.78
CA GLY A 36 -6.42 8.32 11.96
C GLY A 36 -6.98 7.56 10.75
N LYS A 37 -7.79 6.53 11.03
CA LYS A 37 -8.40 5.65 10.02
C LYS A 37 -9.24 6.45 9.02
N ASP A 38 -10.12 7.32 9.49
CA ASP A 38 -11.04 8.07 8.61
C ASP A 38 -10.29 9.00 7.66
N CYS A 39 -9.23 9.67 8.14
CA CYS A 39 -8.38 10.49 7.31
C CYS A 39 -7.66 9.67 6.22
N LEU A 40 -7.19 8.47 6.55
CA LEU A 40 -6.58 7.55 5.59
C LEU A 40 -7.60 7.04 4.57
N VAL A 41 -8.81 6.66 5.00
CA VAL A 41 -9.91 6.28 4.10
C VAL A 41 -10.20 7.41 3.12
N GLN A 42 -10.37 8.65 3.61
CA GLN A 42 -10.62 9.81 2.74
C GLN A 42 -9.48 10.10 1.78
N LYS A 43 -8.23 9.85 2.21
CA LYS A 43 -7.04 10.02 1.36
C LYS A 43 -7.02 9.03 0.20
N PHE A 44 -7.42 7.78 0.44
CA PHE A 44 -7.23 6.68 -0.53
C PHE A 44 -8.49 6.27 -1.30
N ARG A 45 -9.70 6.42 -0.76
CA ARG A 45 -10.95 5.90 -1.39
C ARG A 45 -11.18 6.35 -2.83
N ASN A 46 -10.70 7.55 -3.19
CA ASN A 46 -10.80 8.13 -4.52
C ASN A 46 -9.44 8.19 -5.25
N SER A 47 -8.45 7.43 -4.78
CA SER A 47 -7.13 7.36 -5.40
C SER A 47 -7.08 6.27 -6.46
N SER A 48 -6.34 6.53 -7.54
CA SER A 48 -6.10 5.55 -8.61
C SER A 48 -5.48 4.25 -8.10
N VAL A 49 -4.79 4.27 -6.95
CA VAL A 49 -4.27 3.04 -6.30
C VAL A 49 -5.36 2.00 -6.01
N MET A 50 -6.61 2.42 -5.83
CA MET A 50 -7.73 1.51 -5.61
C MET A 50 -8.11 0.72 -6.87
N LEU A 51 -7.61 1.12 -8.04
CA LEU A 51 -7.81 0.42 -9.32
C LEU A 51 -6.71 -0.60 -9.63
N GLU A 52 -5.60 -0.61 -8.87
CA GLU A 52 -4.49 -1.55 -9.04
C GLU A 52 -4.87 -2.97 -8.60
N ALA A 53 -3.98 -3.95 -8.75
CA ALA A 53 -4.20 -5.31 -8.25
C ALA A 53 -4.48 -5.32 -6.72
N PRO A 54 -5.38 -6.19 -6.20
CA PRO A 54 -5.79 -6.16 -4.79
C PRO A 54 -4.64 -6.18 -3.77
N HIS A 55 -3.53 -6.86 -4.05
CA HIS A 55 -2.35 -6.90 -3.16
C HIS A 55 -1.54 -5.60 -3.13
N TYR A 56 -1.76 -4.69 -4.08
CA TYR A 56 -1.15 -3.35 -4.12
C TYR A 56 -2.07 -2.26 -3.55
N ARG A 57 -3.32 -2.59 -3.20
CA ARG A 57 -4.27 -1.66 -2.61
C ARG A 57 -4.01 -1.49 -1.11
N PRO A 58 -4.31 -0.30 -0.54
CA PRO A 58 -4.32 -0.14 0.91
C PRO A 58 -5.39 -1.04 1.54
N LYS A 59 -5.08 -1.61 2.71
CA LYS A 59 -5.96 -2.53 3.44
C LYS A 59 -6.44 -1.92 4.75
N LEU A 60 -7.68 -2.24 5.12
CA LEU A 60 -8.26 -1.95 6.42
C LEU A 60 -8.44 -3.25 7.19
N TYR A 61 -8.45 -3.15 8.51
CA TYR A 61 -8.70 -4.27 9.40
C TYR A 61 -9.62 -3.82 10.51
N PHE A 62 -10.52 -4.71 10.94
CA PHE A 62 -11.33 -4.48 12.12
C PHE A 62 -10.44 -4.38 13.36
N THR A 63 -10.78 -3.47 14.27
CA THR A 63 -10.02 -3.21 15.50
C THR A 63 -10.79 -3.72 16.72
N SER A 64 -10.07 -4.10 17.77
CA SER A 64 -10.66 -4.57 19.04
C SER A 64 -11.53 -3.51 19.73
N ASN A 65 -11.33 -2.24 19.41
CA ASN A 65 -12.04 -1.10 19.97
C ASN A 65 -13.08 -0.54 18.97
N GLY A 66 -13.30 -1.24 17.86
CA GLY A 66 -14.23 -0.86 16.81
C GLY A 66 -15.65 -1.39 17.05
N PRO A 67 -16.56 -1.17 16.09
CA PRO A 67 -17.97 -1.58 16.21
C PRO A 67 -18.16 -3.10 16.14
N MET A 68 -17.21 -3.83 15.54
CA MET A 68 -17.23 -5.29 15.35
C MET A 68 -15.97 -5.91 15.99
N PRO A 69 -15.84 -5.88 17.33
CA PRO A 69 -14.63 -6.32 18.03
C PRO A 69 -14.33 -7.82 17.87
N GLU A 70 -15.35 -8.66 17.63
CA GLU A 70 -15.21 -10.09 17.36
C GLU A 70 -14.52 -10.39 16.03
N MET A 71 -14.54 -9.44 15.10
CA MET A 71 -13.85 -9.53 13.82
C MET A 71 -12.44 -8.93 13.87
N ALA A 72 -11.96 -8.45 15.03
CA ALA A 72 -10.69 -7.76 15.14
C ALA A 72 -9.53 -8.56 14.53
N GLY A 73 -8.73 -7.89 13.70
CA GLY A 73 -7.64 -8.51 12.94
C GLY A 73 -8.04 -9.13 11.60
N GLN A 74 -9.34 -9.28 11.31
CA GLN A 74 -9.82 -9.65 9.97
C GLN A 74 -9.80 -8.44 9.03
N GLU A 75 -9.58 -8.69 7.74
CA GLU A 75 -9.57 -7.65 6.70
C GLU A 75 -10.98 -7.06 6.54
N GLU A 76 -11.08 -5.74 6.58
CA GLU A 76 -12.30 -4.98 6.40
C GLU A 76 -12.36 -4.45 4.95
N PRO A 77 -13.49 -4.57 4.24
CA PRO A 77 -13.64 -4.00 2.92
C PRO A 77 -13.35 -2.51 2.91
N PHE A 78 -12.55 -2.06 1.94
CA PHE A 78 -12.31 -0.63 1.78
C PHE A 78 -13.59 0.08 1.30
N PRO A 79 -13.95 1.26 1.85
CA PRO A 79 -15.13 1.99 1.40
C PRO A 79 -15.05 2.39 -0.08
N GLU A 80 -16.15 2.20 -0.79
CA GLU A 80 -16.26 2.53 -2.22
C GLU A 80 -15.93 4.00 -2.51
N PRO A 81 -15.47 4.34 -3.73
CA PRO A 81 -15.28 5.73 -4.14
C PRO A 81 -16.58 6.53 -4.04
N ASP A 82 -16.52 7.74 -3.49
CA ASP A 82 -17.68 8.66 -3.39
C ASP A 82 -17.58 9.86 -4.35
N ASN A 83 -16.45 10.02 -5.04
CA ASN A 83 -16.20 11.18 -5.87
C ASN A 83 -15.44 10.82 -7.15
N GLN A 84 -16.21 10.55 -8.21
CA GLN A 84 -15.66 10.16 -9.50
C GLN A 84 -14.78 11.23 -10.14
N SER A 85 -15.07 12.52 -9.94
CA SER A 85 -14.23 13.61 -10.45
C SER A 85 -12.85 13.66 -9.77
N LYS A 86 -12.78 13.34 -8.46
CA LYS A 86 -11.50 13.19 -7.76
C LYS A 86 -10.75 11.96 -8.28
N MET A 87 -11.43 10.83 -8.44
CA MET A 87 -10.84 9.61 -8.99
C MET A 87 -10.24 9.84 -10.38
N LYS A 88 -11.01 10.42 -11.30
CA LYS A 88 -10.56 10.73 -12.66
C LYS A 88 -9.30 11.57 -12.66
N ARG A 89 -9.27 12.66 -11.89
CA ARG A 89 -8.07 13.51 -11.77
C ARG A 89 -6.89 12.79 -11.13
N SER A 90 -7.12 11.86 -10.20
CA SER A 90 -6.06 11.02 -9.63
C SER A 90 -5.43 10.12 -10.69
N CYS A 91 -6.25 9.48 -11.53
CA CYS A 91 -5.79 8.64 -12.64
C CYS A 91 -4.94 9.46 -13.62
N GLU A 92 -5.48 10.60 -14.07
CA GLU A 92 -4.76 11.52 -14.96
C GLU A 92 -3.43 11.97 -14.32
N ASN A 93 -3.41 12.29 -13.03
CA ASN A 93 -2.18 12.69 -12.35
C ASN A 93 -1.14 11.56 -12.29
N ALA A 94 -1.56 10.33 -11.99
CA ALA A 94 -0.68 9.17 -11.90
C ALA A 94 -0.01 8.85 -13.25
N GLU A 95 -0.68 9.15 -14.37
CA GLU A 95 -0.12 8.99 -15.71
C GLU A 95 0.96 10.03 -16.05
N HIS A 96 0.87 11.24 -15.50
CA HIS A 96 1.66 12.39 -15.96
C HIS A 96 2.75 12.86 -14.98
N VAL A 97 2.58 12.67 -13.67
CA VAL A 97 3.46 13.26 -12.64
C VAL A 97 4.43 12.25 -12.02
N GLY A 98 4.11 10.96 -12.04
CA GLY A 98 4.96 9.91 -11.43
C GLY A 98 5.08 10.04 -9.91
N LEU A 99 5.89 9.18 -9.29
CA LEU A 99 6.01 9.05 -7.83
C LEU A 99 6.86 10.17 -7.17
N PHE A 100 7.74 10.81 -7.93
CA PHE A 100 8.72 11.77 -7.38
C PHE A 100 8.32 13.21 -7.65
N THR A 101 8.40 14.04 -6.60
CA THR A 101 8.19 15.48 -6.72
C THR A 101 9.29 16.12 -7.58
N PRO A 102 8.95 17.02 -8.51
CA PRO A 102 9.92 17.65 -9.38
C PRO A 102 10.71 18.74 -8.63
N ASN A 103 11.70 18.33 -7.82
CA ASN A 103 12.58 19.24 -7.09
C ASN A 103 13.86 19.62 -7.87
N ALA A 104 14.00 19.22 -9.14
CA ALA A 104 15.12 19.62 -10.00
C ALA A 104 14.63 20.54 -11.14
N GLY A 105 15.42 21.58 -11.45
CA GLY A 105 15.08 22.63 -12.42
C GLY A 105 14.63 22.13 -13.80
N GLN A 106 13.96 23.01 -14.56
CA GLN A 106 13.29 22.76 -15.84
C GLN A 106 14.01 21.80 -16.80
N HIS A 107 15.35 21.84 -16.88
CA HIS A 107 16.13 21.07 -17.84
C HIS A 107 16.21 19.56 -17.56
N PHE A 108 16.03 19.11 -16.31
CA PHE A 108 15.98 17.66 -16.00
C PHE A 108 14.59 17.05 -16.17
N ARG A 109 13.56 17.89 -16.41
CA ARG A 109 12.15 17.47 -16.49
C ARG A 109 11.89 16.53 -17.66
N ASP A 110 12.33 16.87 -18.86
CA ASP A 110 12.01 16.07 -20.05
C ASP A 110 12.84 14.79 -20.13
N GLU A 111 14.04 14.79 -19.57
CA GLU A 111 14.93 13.63 -19.54
C GLU A 111 14.49 12.59 -18.49
N GLN A 112 14.04 13.02 -17.30
CA GLN A 112 13.35 12.12 -16.35
C GLN A 112 11.99 11.66 -16.86
N ARG A 113 11.20 12.51 -17.54
CA ARG A 113 9.90 12.12 -18.13
C ARG A 113 10.05 11.10 -19.27
N ARG A 114 11.12 11.17 -20.07
CA ARG A 114 11.42 10.17 -21.10
C ARG A 114 11.97 8.87 -20.51
N ARG A 115 12.67 8.94 -19.38
CA ARG A 115 13.00 7.76 -18.58
C ARG A 115 11.74 7.29 -17.87
N ARG A 116 10.86 6.58 -18.59
CA ARG A 116 9.91 5.65 -17.97
C ARG A 116 10.71 4.82 -16.96
N SER A 117 10.58 5.12 -15.68
CA SER A 117 11.13 4.28 -14.63
C SER A 117 10.55 2.89 -14.86
N GLN A 118 11.39 1.89 -15.07
CA GLN A 118 10.93 0.50 -15.17
C GLN A 118 10.18 0.07 -13.91
N TYR A 119 10.34 0.79 -12.80
CA TYR A 119 9.69 0.53 -11.52
C TYR A 119 8.28 1.14 -11.41
N ASP A 120 7.92 2.10 -12.28
CA ASP A 120 6.63 2.80 -12.17
C ASP A 120 5.52 2.09 -12.96
N ARG A 121 5.88 1.16 -13.86
CA ARG A 121 4.95 0.23 -14.51
C ARG A 121 5.64 -1.11 -14.76
N GLY A 122 5.29 -2.10 -13.96
CA GLY A 122 5.53 -3.52 -14.24
C GLY A 122 6.96 -3.85 -14.64
N THR A 123 7.84 -4.03 -13.66
CA THR A 123 9.05 -4.83 -13.91
C THR A 123 8.63 -6.26 -14.23
N ARG A 124 9.41 -6.99 -15.03
CA ARG A 124 9.18 -8.43 -15.26
C ARG A 124 9.06 -9.21 -13.95
N LEU A 125 9.74 -8.76 -12.90
CA LEU A 125 9.66 -9.36 -11.56
C LEU A 125 8.29 -9.12 -10.92
N ALA A 126 7.73 -7.90 -11.01
CA ALA A 126 6.39 -7.60 -10.51
C ALA A 126 5.31 -8.46 -11.21
N ALA A 127 5.40 -8.66 -12.52
CA ALA A 127 4.49 -9.54 -13.25
C ALA A 127 4.63 -11.03 -12.86
N LEU A 128 5.84 -11.47 -12.49
CA LEU A 128 6.08 -12.82 -11.96
C LEU A 128 5.54 -12.96 -10.53
N GLU A 129 5.68 -11.92 -9.69
CA GLU A 129 5.11 -11.87 -8.34
C GLU A 129 3.57 -11.85 -8.40
N GLU A 130 2.96 -11.15 -9.35
CA GLU A 130 1.51 -11.21 -9.62
C GLU A 130 1.06 -12.63 -9.96
N PHE A 131 1.76 -13.31 -10.89
CA PHE A 131 1.43 -14.69 -11.28
C PHE A 131 1.61 -15.70 -10.13
N ASP A 132 2.69 -15.56 -9.35
CA ASP A 132 2.97 -16.41 -8.19
C ASP A 132 1.95 -16.15 -7.07
N TYR A 133 1.55 -14.90 -6.85
CA TYR A 133 0.49 -14.55 -5.90
C TYR A 133 -0.88 -15.10 -6.30
N GLU A 134 -1.28 -14.96 -7.56
CA GLU A 134 -2.52 -15.56 -8.08
C GLU A 134 -2.50 -17.09 -7.94
N THR A 135 -1.36 -17.72 -8.23
CA THR A 135 -1.16 -19.17 -8.08
C THR A 135 -1.23 -19.60 -6.61
N ALA A 136 -0.57 -18.87 -5.70
CA ALA A 136 -0.58 -19.15 -4.27
C ALA A 136 -1.98 -18.97 -3.66
N MET A 137 -2.71 -17.93 -4.06
CA MET A 137 -4.10 -17.72 -3.63
C MET A 137 -5.04 -18.80 -4.17
N HIS A 138 -4.88 -19.22 -5.43
CA HIS A 138 -5.66 -20.32 -5.99
C HIS A 138 -5.39 -21.64 -5.26
N HIS A 139 -4.15 -21.91 -4.84
CA HIS A 139 -3.83 -23.07 -4.00
C HIS A 139 -4.42 -22.97 -2.59
N PHE A 140 -4.40 -21.79 -1.97
CA PHE A 140 -4.90 -21.57 -0.62
C PHE A 140 -6.44 -21.67 -0.56
N TYR A 141 -7.16 -21.10 -1.54
CA TYR A 141 -8.62 -21.16 -1.61
C TYR A 141 -9.16 -22.39 -2.34
N GLY A 142 -8.40 -23.01 -3.23
CA GLY A 142 -8.76 -24.26 -3.91
C GLY A 142 -8.63 -25.50 -3.04
N SER A 143 -7.86 -25.45 -1.94
CA SER A 143 -7.81 -26.53 -0.96
C SER A 143 -8.94 -26.49 0.07
N ALA A 144 -9.70 -25.38 0.15
CA ALA A 144 -10.82 -25.21 1.09
C ALA A 144 -12.18 -25.64 0.51
N MET A 145 -12.22 -26.09 -0.75
CA MET A 145 -13.40 -26.67 -1.43
C MET A 145 -13.18 -28.15 -1.80
N ARG A 146 -12.70 -28.96 -0.85
CA ARG A 146 -12.81 -30.41 -0.90
C ARG A 146 -13.20 -30.98 0.45
#